data_AF-A0AAD7A6Z6-F1
#
_entry.id   AF-A0AAD7A6Z6-F1
#
_cell.length_a   1.000
_cell.length_b   1.000
_cell.length_c   1.000
_cell.angle_alpha   90.00
_cell.angle_beta   90.00
_cell.angle_gamma   90.00
#
_symmetry.space_group_name_H-M   'P 1'
#
loop_
_entity.id
_entity.type
_entity.pdbx_description
1 polymer ?
#
loop_
_entity_poly.entity_id
_entity_poly.type
_entity_poly.pdbx_seq_one_letter_code
_entity_poly.pdbx_strand_id
1 'polypeptide(L)'
;MFSSPLPSTPRCGVDTMPDAMDELTPVAPCKRPHANIDPSSNNEDDEPLPANIFSLTSRNVTQMLQRLGESKCLHADQIADSINSVNDPPVVQGAKVILGLYALHNCLDVFEMGKPPFAVSDNTETNIYFYAAAILLSTKLNTYKGSDILKLVTVVQDALTQLWSKIKKALAASFKVNKAPAPSAQEHQNIFDLTTHLVQSTKSPNVLSPLSFHQVYIEDPSTKFWDSLDADLCKICNRAGGSARKLNKAFENVLSTDHATHGVDNYSIPTQAVDDLQHEVDDTIGAAAADKATSIPAATPTMPATEEPAEEPEQDV
;
A
#
# COMPACT_ATOMS: atom_id res chain seq x y z
N MET A 1 -17.45 -15.66 -42.85
CA MET A 1 -18.04 -14.73 -41.88
C MET A 1 -16.89 -14.01 -41.19
N PHE A 2 -16.87 -12.70 -41.29
CA PHE A 2 -15.73 -11.82 -41.05
C PHE A 2 -15.46 -11.64 -39.54
N SER A 3 -14.25 -11.96 -39.09
CA SER A 3 -13.70 -11.43 -37.84
C SER A 3 -12.94 -10.14 -38.16
N SER A 4 -13.49 -9.01 -37.75
CA SER A 4 -12.83 -7.71 -37.84
C SER A 4 -11.71 -7.61 -36.79
N PRO A 5 -10.53 -7.08 -37.14
CA PRO A 5 -9.47 -6.80 -36.18
C PRO A 5 -9.75 -5.50 -35.42
N LEU A 6 -9.42 -5.49 -34.12
CA LEU A 6 -9.53 -4.34 -33.21
C LEU A 6 -8.57 -3.20 -33.62
N PRO A 7 -8.94 -1.92 -33.36
CA PRO A 7 -8.09 -0.77 -33.67
C PRO A 7 -6.89 -0.69 -32.72
N SER A 8 -5.71 -0.54 -33.31
CA SER A 8 -4.45 -0.30 -32.60
C SER A 8 -4.45 1.11 -31.97
N THR A 9 -4.31 1.17 -30.65
CA THR A 9 -4.03 2.42 -29.93
C THR A 9 -2.63 2.95 -30.28
N PRO A 10 -2.45 4.27 -30.44
CA PRO A 10 -1.14 4.85 -30.67
C PRO A 10 -0.25 4.69 -29.44
N ARG A 11 0.92 4.07 -29.66
CA ARG A 11 2.01 3.93 -28.68
C ARG A 11 2.60 5.32 -28.44
N CYS A 12 2.43 5.90 -27.25
CA CYS A 12 3.29 7.00 -26.81
C CYS A 12 4.72 6.47 -26.73
N GLY A 13 5.57 6.94 -27.65
CA GLY A 13 7.00 6.68 -27.62
C GLY A 13 7.59 7.26 -26.35
N VAL A 14 8.17 6.40 -25.52
CA VAL A 14 9.05 6.81 -24.43
C VAL A 14 10.41 7.07 -25.09
N ASP A 15 10.53 8.24 -25.72
CA ASP A 15 11.80 8.68 -26.27
C ASP A 15 12.71 9.13 -25.12
N THR A 16 13.80 8.37 -25.01
CA THR A 16 15.08 8.67 -24.38
C THR A 16 15.30 10.17 -24.15
N MET A 17 15.34 10.58 -22.88
CA MET A 17 15.82 11.91 -22.49
C MET A 17 17.28 12.06 -22.94
N PRO A 18 17.64 13.05 -23.77
CA PRO A 18 19.04 13.38 -23.99
C PRO A 18 19.60 14.07 -22.75
N ASP A 19 20.65 13.47 -22.22
CA ASP A 19 21.53 13.99 -21.19
C ASP A 19 22.28 15.20 -21.77
N ALA A 20 21.74 16.40 -21.53
CA ALA A 20 22.31 17.66 -21.99
C ALA A 20 22.31 18.67 -20.82
N MET A 21 23.22 18.44 -19.87
CA MET A 21 23.69 19.48 -18.95
C MET A 21 24.75 20.33 -19.68
N ASP A 22 24.30 21.21 -20.59
CA ASP A 22 25.16 22.22 -21.20
C ASP A 22 24.96 23.57 -20.50
N GLU A 23 25.96 23.90 -19.68
CA GLU A 23 26.62 25.20 -19.55
C GLU A 23 25.75 26.46 -19.79
N LEU A 24 25.20 26.99 -18.69
CA LEU A 24 24.67 28.35 -18.62
C LEU A 24 25.81 29.36 -18.82
N THR A 25 26.01 29.81 -20.05
CA THR A 25 26.84 30.97 -20.35
C THR A 25 26.09 32.27 -20.01
N PRO A 26 26.73 33.24 -19.34
CA PRO A 26 26.09 34.49 -18.96
C PRO A 26 25.85 35.37 -20.19
N VAL A 27 24.58 35.72 -20.42
CA VAL A 27 24.15 36.66 -21.45
C VAL A 27 24.73 38.05 -21.16
N ALA A 28 25.50 38.57 -22.11
CA ALA A 28 26.10 39.90 -22.04
C ALA A 28 25.03 41.01 -22.01
N PRO A 29 25.25 42.12 -21.28
CA PRO A 29 24.32 43.24 -21.23
C PRO A 29 24.31 44.01 -22.56
N CYS A 30 23.16 44.02 -23.24
CA CYS A 30 22.91 44.89 -24.39
C CYS A 30 22.94 46.36 -23.96
N LYS A 31 24.00 47.09 -24.37
CA LYS A 31 24.04 48.55 -24.37
C LYS A 31 22.95 49.09 -25.31
N ARG A 32 21.94 49.76 -24.75
CA ARG A 32 20.99 50.58 -25.53
C ARG A 32 21.68 51.89 -25.93
N PRO A 33 21.57 52.34 -27.19
CA PRO A 33 21.98 53.68 -27.57
C PRO A 33 20.95 54.69 -27.05
N HIS A 34 21.43 55.67 -26.28
CA HIS A 34 20.67 56.87 -25.94
C HIS A 34 20.47 57.70 -27.21
N ALA A 35 19.23 57.77 -27.69
CA ALA A 35 18.81 58.79 -28.64
C ALA A 35 18.28 59.99 -27.85
N ASN A 36 18.89 61.16 -28.09
CA ASN A 36 18.42 62.47 -27.66
C ASN A 36 16.98 62.69 -28.13
N ILE A 37 16.12 63.13 -27.22
CA ILE A 37 14.80 63.66 -27.56
C ILE A 37 14.80 65.12 -27.11
N ASP A 38 14.74 66.01 -28.10
CA ASP A 38 14.52 67.44 -27.92
C ASP A 38 13.10 67.72 -27.40
N PRO A 39 12.92 68.72 -26.52
CA PRO A 39 11.61 69.15 -26.06
C PRO A 39 11.14 70.36 -26.88
N SER A 40 10.11 70.18 -27.71
CA SER A 40 9.10 71.23 -28.02
C SER A 40 8.16 70.79 -29.12
N SER A 41 6.87 70.70 -28.80
CA SER A 41 5.80 71.34 -29.57
C SER A 41 4.47 71.04 -28.89
N ASN A 42 3.93 72.03 -28.18
CA ASN A 42 2.55 72.06 -27.74
C ASN A 42 1.66 72.21 -28.97
N ASN A 43 0.82 71.23 -29.26
CA ASN A 43 -0.41 71.41 -30.02
C ASN A 43 -1.50 70.60 -29.31
N GLU A 44 -2.41 71.32 -28.67
CA GLU A 44 -3.67 70.81 -28.13
C GLU A 44 -4.64 70.66 -29.31
N ASP A 45 -4.72 69.47 -29.89
CA ASP A 45 -5.82 69.08 -30.75
C ASP A 45 -6.45 67.82 -30.14
N ASP A 46 -7.67 67.97 -29.61
CA ASP A 46 -8.51 66.89 -29.07
C ASP A 46 -8.89 65.90 -30.19
N GLU A 47 -7.97 64.98 -30.50
CA GLU A 47 -8.21 63.83 -31.36
C GLU A 47 -8.76 62.67 -30.50
N PRO A 48 -9.90 62.05 -30.86
CA PRO A 48 -10.46 60.94 -30.08
C PRO A 48 -9.45 59.79 -30.00
N LEU A 49 -9.00 59.51 -28.77
CA LEU A 49 -8.00 58.47 -28.47
C LEU A 49 -8.33 57.18 -29.23
N PRO A 50 -7.41 56.66 -30.08
CA PRO A 50 -7.63 55.40 -30.76
C PRO A 50 -7.78 54.31 -29.71
N ALA A 51 -8.98 53.73 -29.60
CA ALA A 51 -9.38 52.79 -28.55
C ALA A 51 -8.64 51.43 -28.58
N ASN A 52 -7.47 51.33 -29.21
CA ASN A 52 -6.86 50.06 -29.59
C ASN A 52 -5.35 49.98 -29.34
N ILE A 53 -4.86 50.55 -28.23
CA ILE A 53 -3.42 50.61 -27.91
C ILE A 53 -2.90 49.36 -27.16
N PHE A 54 -3.77 48.44 -26.71
CA PHE A 54 -3.36 47.34 -25.81
C PHE A 54 -3.16 45.96 -26.44
N SER A 55 -3.26 45.81 -27.76
CA SER A 55 -2.98 44.52 -28.43
C SER A 55 -1.46 44.30 -28.62
N LEU A 56 -0.74 44.11 -27.52
CA LEU A 56 0.70 43.82 -27.49
C LEU A 56 1.00 42.31 -27.37
N THR A 57 0.20 41.48 -28.03
CA THR A 57 0.46 40.04 -28.13
C THR A 57 1.64 39.80 -29.07
N SER A 58 2.85 39.89 -28.51
CA SER A 58 4.07 39.55 -29.22
C SER A 58 3.97 38.10 -29.72
N ARG A 59 4.32 37.87 -30.98
CA ARG A 59 4.44 36.52 -31.59
C ARG A 59 5.25 35.56 -30.71
N ASN A 60 6.21 36.09 -29.95
CA ASN A 60 7.02 35.32 -29.02
C ASN A 60 6.19 34.72 -27.87
N VAL A 61 5.19 35.45 -27.36
CA VAL A 61 4.31 34.97 -26.28
C VAL A 61 3.42 33.84 -26.80
N THR A 62 2.88 33.96 -28.00
CA THR A 62 2.09 32.89 -28.64
C THR A 62 2.93 31.63 -28.87
N GLN A 63 4.15 31.77 -29.39
CA GLN A 63 5.06 30.63 -29.58
C GLN A 63 5.49 29.99 -28.25
N MET A 64 5.70 30.82 -27.21
CA MET A 64 6.01 30.33 -25.86
C MET A 64 4.84 29.53 -25.29
N LEU A 65 3.61 30.03 -25.37
CA LEU A 65 2.40 29.33 -24.91
C LEU A 65 2.15 28.03 -25.66
N GLN A 66 2.39 28.02 -26.98
CA GLN A 66 2.29 26.81 -27.79
C GLN A 66 3.28 25.73 -27.30
N ARG A 67 4.58 26.09 -27.16
CA ARG A 67 5.60 25.16 -26.64
C ARG A 67 5.27 24.68 -25.23
N LEU A 68 4.77 25.57 -24.38
CA LEU A 68 4.40 25.23 -23.01
C LEU A 68 3.23 24.24 -23.00
N GLY A 69 2.20 24.47 -23.82
CA GLY A 69 1.05 23.59 -23.95
C GLY A 69 1.42 22.20 -24.48
N GLU A 70 2.26 22.14 -25.52
CA GLU A 70 2.83 20.89 -26.05
C GLU A 70 3.65 20.14 -24.99
N SER A 71 4.47 20.86 -24.20
CA SER A 71 5.28 20.25 -23.13
C SER A 71 4.46 19.70 -21.96
N LYS A 72 3.23 20.21 -21.77
CA LYS A 72 2.28 19.79 -20.74
C LYS A 72 1.20 18.85 -21.27
N CYS A 73 1.31 18.41 -22.52
CA CYS A 73 0.35 17.52 -23.18
C CYS A 73 -1.09 18.06 -23.17
N LEU A 74 -1.27 19.39 -23.29
CA LEU A 74 -2.61 19.98 -23.43
C LEU A 74 -3.22 19.64 -24.79
N HIS A 75 -4.56 19.55 -24.85
CA HIS A 75 -5.25 19.33 -26.11
C HIS A 75 -5.11 20.54 -27.04
N ALA A 76 -5.11 20.34 -28.36
CA ALA A 76 -4.93 21.42 -29.33
C ALA A 76 -5.96 22.56 -29.14
N ASP A 77 -7.19 22.22 -28.78
CA ASP A 77 -8.26 23.20 -28.51
C ASP A 77 -7.96 24.07 -27.28
N GLN A 78 -7.39 23.47 -26.22
CA GLN A 78 -7.02 24.19 -25.00
C GLN A 78 -5.84 25.14 -25.23
N ILE A 79 -4.90 24.74 -26.09
CA ILE A 79 -3.77 25.58 -26.51
C ILE A 79 -4.28 26.77 -27.32
N ALA A 80 -5.19 26.53 -28.27
CA ALA A 80 -5.82 27.59 -29.05
C ALA A 80 -6.59 28.58 -28.17
N ASP A 81 -7.38 28.09 -27.22
CA ASP A 81 -8.12 28.93 -26.26
C ASP A 81 -7.20 29.74 -25.36
N SER A 82 -6.09 29.15 -24.91
CA SER A 82 -5.08 29.85 -24.09
C SER A 82 -4.40 30.97 -24.87
N ILE A 83 -4.08 30.74 -26.15
CA ILE A 83 -3.52 31.76 -27.06
C ILE A 83 -4.53 32.88 -27.30
N ASN A 84 -5.79 32.54 -27.55
CA ASN A 84 -6.87 33.52 -27.72
C ASN A 84 -7.07 34.36 -26.47
N SER A 85 -6.95 33.75 -25.29
CA SER A 85 -7.14 34.43 -24.01
C SER A 85 -6.10 35.51 -23.72
N VAL A 86 -4.91 35.48 -24.34
CA VAL A 86 -3.89 36.52 -24.14
C VAL A 86 -4.33 37.87 -24.71
N ASN A 87 -5.20 37.85 -25.73
CA ASN A 87 -5.74 39.06 -26.33
C ASN A 87 -6.87 39.68 -25.49
N ASP A 88 -7.39 38.97 -24.49
CA ASP A 88 -8.45 39.48 -23.64
C ASP A 88 -7.93 40.55 -22.68
N PRO A 89 -8.76 41.53 -22.29
CA PRO A 89 -8.42 42.46 -21.22
C PRO A 89 -8.02 41.72 -19.93
N PRO A 90 -7.07 42.24 -19.13
CA PRO A 90 -6.63 41.59 -17.89
C PRO A 90 -7.76 41.22 -16.92
N VAL A 91 -8.81 42.05 -16.86
CA VAL A 91 -10.00 41.78 -16.04
C VAL A 91 -10.74 40.52 -16.51
N VAL A 92 -10.85 40.33 -17.83
CA VAL A 92 -11.48 39.15 -18.44
C VAL A 92 -10.62 37.90 -18.22
N GLN A 93 -9.30 38.02 -18.33
CA GLN A 93 -8.38 36.92 -18.02
C GLN A 93 -8.51 36.48 -16.55
N GLY A 94 -8.55 37.45 -15.62
CA GLY A 94 -8.76 37.18 -14.20
C GLY A 94 -10.09 36.46 -13.93
N ALA A 95 -11.18 36.92 -14.56
CA ALA A 95 -12.49 36.26 -14.45
C ALA A 95 -12.47 34.81 -14.98
N LYS A 96 -11.79 34.56 -16.12
CA LYS A 96 -11.63 33.20 -16.67
C LYS A 96 -10.87 32.27 -15.72
N VAL A 97 -9.80 32.76 -15.09
CA VAL A 97 -9.03 31.98 -14.10
C VAL A 97 -9.88 31.64 -12.88
N ILE A 98 -10.61 32.61 -12.34
CA ILE A 98 -11.48 32.40 -11.16
C ILE A 98 -12.58 31.37 -11.48
N LEU A 99 -13.26 31.51 -12.63
CA LEU A 99 -14.27 30.55 -13.08
C LEU A 99 -13.69 29.14 -13.30
N GLY A 100 -12.48 29.05 -13.87
CA GLY A 100 -11.77 27.79 -14.04
C GLY A 100 -11.43 27.11 -12.71
N LEU A 101 -11.00 27.87 -11.70
CA LEU A 101 -10.75 27.35 -10.36
C LEU A 101 -12.03 26.81 -9.69
N TYR A 102 -13.17 27.51 -9.83
CA TYR A 102 -14.45 26.99 -9.33
C TYR A 102 -14.89 25.72 -10.05
N ALA A 103 -14.72 25.64 -11.37
CA ALA A 103 -15.03 24.43 -12.12
C ALA A 103 -14.14 23.24 -11.68
N LEU A 104 -12.85 23.49 -11.46
CA LEU A 104 -11.93 22.49 -10.92
C LEU A 104 -12.36 22.01 -9.52
N HIS A 105 -12.78 22.94 -8.65
CA HIS A 105 -13.26 22.62 -7.31
C HIS A 105 -14.50 21.73 -7.36
N ASN A 106 -15.49 22.07 -8.20
CA ASN A 106 -16.68 21.24 -8.41
C ASN A 106 -16.33 19.83 -8.92
N CYS A 107 -15.35 19.71 -9.82
CA CYS A 107 -14.87 18.41 -10.26
C CYS A 107 -14.20 17.62 -9.13
N LEU A 108 -13.42 18.30 -8.27
CA LEU A 108 -12.75 17.69 -7.13
C LEU A 108 -13.77 17.18 -6.09
N ASP A 109 -14.83 17.95 -5.83
CA ASP A 109 -15.93 17.52 -4.96
C ASP A 109 -16.62 16.26 -5.49
N VAL A 110 -16.82 16.16 -6.80
CA VAL A 110 -17.35 14.93 -7.43
C VAL A 110 -16.38 13.75 -7.26
N PHE A 111 -15.07 13.98 -7.38
CA PHE A 111 -14.06 12.96 -7.10
C PHE A 111 -14.04 12.53 -5.63
N GLU A 112 -14.25 13.46 -4.70
CA GLU A 112 -14.26 13.18 -3.28
C GLU A 112 -15.53 12.44 -2.86
N MET A 113 -16.70 12.87 -3.37
CA MET A 113 -17.97 12.16 -3.18
C MET A 113 -18.00 10.78 -3.86
N GLY A 114 -17.24 10.60 -4.94
CA GLY A 114 -17.15 9.35 -5.69
C GLY A 114 -16.12 8.36 -5.15
N LYS A 115 -15.28 8.74 -4.17
CA LYS A 115 -14.34 7.80 -3.58
C LYS A 115 -15.10 6.77 -2.75
N PRO A 116 -15.01 5.47 -3.08
CA PRO A 116 -15.49 4.45 -2.16
C PRO A 116 -14.72 4.62 -0.83
N PRO A 117 -15.37 4.39 0.33
CA PRO A 117 -14.67 4.36 1.60
C PRO A 117 -13.48 3.43 1.45
N PHE A 118 -12.30 3.91 1.85
CA PHE A 118 -11.07 3.13 1.76
C PHE A 118 -11.24 1.87 2.61
N ALA A 119 -11.49 0.74 1.95
CA ALA A 119 -11.51 -0.57 2.56
C ALA A 119 -10.19 -1.25 2.21
N VAL A 120 -9.39 -1.53 3.24
CA VAL A 120 -8.23 -2.42 3.09
C VAL A 120 -8.77 -3.79 2.69
N SER A 121 -8.25 -4.38 1.61
CA SER A 121 -8.68 -5.74 1.26
C SER A 121 -8.24 -6.71 2.36
N ASP A 122 -9.06 -7.72 2.69
CA ASP A 122 -8.77 -8.71 3.74
C ASP A 122 -7.38 -9.34 3.60
N ASN A 123 -6.92 -9.52 2.35
CA ASN A 123 -5.60 -10.05 2.04
C ASN A 123 -4.48 -9.05 2.34
N THR A 124 -4.70 -7.76 2.04
CA THR A 124 -3.75 -6.69 2.38
C THR A 124 -3.65 -6.52 3.90
N GLU A 125 -4.78 -6.55 4.60
CA GLU A 125 -4.85 -6.49 6.05
C GLU A 125 -4.08 -7.65 6.69
N THR A 126 -4.35 -8.87 6.23
CA THR A 126 -3.62 -10.08 6.67
C THR A 126 -2.12 -9.95 6.41
N ASN A 127 -1.70 -9.42 5.26
CA ASN A 127 -0.29 -9.21 4.95
C ASN A 127 0.34 -8.15 5.87
N ILE A 128 -0.37 -7.06 6.16
CA ILE A 128 0.08 -6.03 7.11
C ILE A 128 0.29 -6.67 8.48
N TYR A 129 -0.64 -7.52 8.94
CA TYR A 129 -0.49 -8.27 10.19
C TYR A 129 0.73 -9.19 10.18
N PHE A 130 0.97 -9.94 9.09
CA PHE A 130 2.15 -10.80 8.99
C PHE A 130 3.46 -10.02 8.98
N TYR A 131 3.53 -8.89 8.28
CA TYR A 131 4.73 -8.04 8.29
C TYR A 131 4.96 -7.40 9.65
N ALA A 132 3.90 -6.92 10.32
CA ALA A 132 3.99 -6.38 11.67
C ALA A 132 4.49 -7.45 12.65
N ALA A 133 3.93 -8.66 12.60
CA ALA A 133 4.37 -9.79 13.42
C ALA A 133 5.82 -10.18 13.11
N ALA A 134 6.21 -10.26 11.83
CA ALA A 134 7.58 -10.58 11.44
C ALA A 134 8.59 -9.52 11.91
N ILE A 135 8.23 -8.24 11.87
CA ILE A 135 9.05 -7.16 12.40
C ILE A 135 9.16 -7.30 13.92
N LEU A 136 8.05 -7.47 14.64
CA LEU A 136 8.02 -7.64 16.10
C LEU A 136 8.81 -8.87 16.58
N LEU A 137 8.82 -9.94 15.79
CA LEU A 137 9.58 -11.16 16.04
C LEU A 137 11.03 -11.10 15.55
N SER A 138 11.43 -10.04 14.85
CA SER A 138 12.77 -9.89 14.32
C SER A 138 13.78 -9.73 15.45
N THR A 139 14.84 -10.54 15.44
CA THR A 139 15.96 -10.42 16.39
C THR A 139 16.66 -9.07 16.30
N LYS A 140 16.49 -8.35 15.18
CA LYS A 140 17.01 -6.98 15.00
C LYS A 140 16.23 -5.95 15.81
N LEU A 141 15.03 -6.23 16.30
CA LEU A 141 14.30 -5.29 17.15
C LEU A 141 15.04 -5.01 18.46
N ASN A 142 15.77 -6.01 18.99
CA ASN A 142 16.65 -5.84 20.16
C ASN A 142 17.84 -4.89 19.90
N THR A 143 18.13 -4.56 18.64
CA THR A 143 19.22 -3.63 18.29
C THR A 143 18.75 -2.17 18.23
N TYR A 144 17.44 -1.93 18.24
CA TYR A 144 16.89 -0.57 18.23
C TYR A 144 17.11 0.10 19.58
N LYS A 145 17.78 1.25 19.59
CA LYS A 145 18.03 2.04 20.80
C LYS A 145 16.84 2.95 21.06
N GLY A 146 16.10 2.67 22.13
CA GLY A 146 15.01 3.50 22.63
C GLY A 146 14.33 2.82 23.82
N SER A 147 14.12 3.57 24.92
CA SER A 147 13.49 3.02 26.15
C SER A 147 12.09 2.45 25.89
N ASP A 148 11.39 3.02 24.92
CA ASP A 148 9.98 2.70 24.66
C ASP A 148 9.83 1.43 23.81
N ILE A 149 10.81 1.15 22.96
CA ILE A 149 10.84 -0.08 22.14
C ILE A 149 11.09 -1.29 23.03
N LEU A 150 11.94 -1.17 24.06
CA LEU A 150 12.19 -2.26 25.00
C LEU A 150 10.92 -2.63 25.78
N LYS A 151 10.12 -1.64 26.18
CA LYS A 151 8.82 -1.88 26.85
C LYS A 151 7.84 -2.62 25.92
N LEU A 152 7.75 -2.19 24.66
CA LEU A 152 6.91 -2.85 23.66
C LEU A 152 7.35 -4.30 23.42
N VAL A 153 8.65 -4.55 23.28
CA VAL A 153 9.20 -5.90 23.11
C VAL A 153 8.82 -6.80 24.30
N THR A 154 8.95 -6.30 25.53
CA THR A 154 8.58 -7.09 26.72
C THR A 154 7.08 -7.42 26.75
N VAL A 155 6.21 -6.46 26.46
CA VAL A 155 4.75 -6.70 26.41
C VAL A 155 4.40 -7.74 25.35
N VAL A 156 4.97 -7.62 24.15
CA VAL A 156 4.73 -8.58 23.06
C VAL A 156 5.26 -9.97 23.41
N GLN A 157 6.43 -10.08 24.03
CA GLN A 157 6.99 -11.36 24.49
C GLN A 157 6.12 -12.02 25.56
N ASP A 158 5.64 -11.24 26.52
CA ASP A 158 4.75 -11.73 27.58
C ASP A 158 3.42 -12.22 27.00
N ALA A 159 2.82 -11.44 26.10
CA ALA A 159 1.58 -11.79 25.43
C ALA A 159 1.69 -13.08 24.59
N LEU A 160 2.79 -13.22 23.83
CA LEU A 160 3.10 -14.46 23.09
C LEU A 160 3.30 -15.65 24.03
N THR A 161 3.98 -15.45 25.16
CA THR A 161 4.20 -16.50 26.17
C THR A 161 2.87 -16.95 26.79
N GLN A 162 1.98 -16.00 27.08
CA GLN A 162 0.64 -16.29 27.58
C GLN A 162 -0.20 -17.05 26.56
N LEU A 163 -0.17 -16.65 25.28
CA LEU A 163 -0.86 -17.35 24.19
C LEU A 163 -0.37 -18.80 24.07
N TRP A 164 0.95 -19.01 24.09
CA TRP A 164 1.54 -20.35 24.05
C TRP A 164 1.13 -21.20 25.26
N SER A 165 1.02 -20.59 26.44
CA SER A 165 0.51 -21.25 27.65
C SER A 165 -0.95 -21.65 27.51
N LYS A 166 -1.81 -20.78 26.95
CA LYS A 166 -3.22 -21.09 26.65
C LYS A 166 -3.33 -22.24 25.66
N ILE A 167 -2.56 -22.24 24.56
CA ILE A 167 -2.52 -23.33 23.58
C ILE A 167 -2.07 -24.65 24.23
N LYS A 168 -0.98 -24.65 25.03
CA LYS A 168 -0.53 -25.83 25.77
C LYS A 168 -1.61 -26.39 26.68
N LYS A 169 -2.34 -25.52 27.40
CA LYS A 169 -3.42 -25.93 28.29
C LYS A 169 -4.62 -26.50 27.52
N ALA A 170 -5.01 -25.87 26.41
CA ALA A 170 -6.10 -26.34 25.56
C ALA A 170 -5.78 -27.72 24.97
N LEU A 171 -4.56 -27.92 24.46
CA LEU A 171 -4.06 -29.22 24.01
C LEU A 171 -4.04 -30.24 25.16
N ALA A 172 -3.49 -29.88 26.32
CA ALA A 172 -3.47 -30.78 27.47
C ALA A 172 -4.90 -31.16 27.95
N ALA A 173 -5.86 -30.26 27.83
CA ALA A 173 -7.26 -30.52 28.13
C ALA A 173 -7.89 -31.45 27.09
N SER A 174 -7.63 -31.25 25.80
CA SER A 174 -8.12 -32.16 24.74
C SER A 174 -7.57 -33.57 24.90
N PHE A 175 -6.33 -33.73 25.38
CA PHE A 175 -5.76 -35.05 25.68
C PHE A 175 -6.33 -35.73 26.94
N LYS A 176 -6.87 -34.97 27.89
CA LYS A 176 -7.40 -35.53 29.14
C LYS A 176 -8.80 -36.14 29.00
N VAL A 177 -9.55 -35.82 27.95
CA VAL A 177 -10.95 -36.23 27.81
C VAL A 177 -11.11 -37.72 27.45
N ASN A 178 -10.12 -38.37 26.85
CA ASN A 178 -10.25 -39.76 26.39
C ASN A 178 -9.28 -40.74 27.07
N LYS A 179 -9.30 -40.80 28.41
CA LYS A 179 -8.94 -42.04 29.13
C LYS A 179 -10.15 -42.98 29.20
N ALA A 180 -10.84 -43.16 28.07
CA ALA A 180 -11.73 -44.30 27.91
C ALA A 180 -10.85 -45.56 27.75
N PRO A 181 -11.28 -46.73 28.25
CA PRO A 181 -10.57 -47.99 28.04
C PRO A 181 -10.33 -48.18 26.54
N ALA A 182 -9.12 -48.63 26.20
CA ALA A 182 -8.62 -48.77 24.82
C ALA A 182 -9.74 -49.24 23.87
N PRO A 183 -10.13 -48.44 22.86
CA PRO A 183 -11.12 -48.88 21.90
C PRO A 183 -10.61 -50.13 21.20
N SER A 184 -11.49 -51.12 21.05
CA SER A 184 -11.21 -52.35 20.30
C SER A 184 -10.62 -51.99 18.94
N ALA A 185 -9.64 -52.77 18.48
CA ALA A 185 -8.75 -52.53 17.33
C ALA A 185 -9.42 -52.26 15.94
N GLN A 186 -10.72 -52.03 15.89
CA GLN A 186 -11.50 -51.70 14.69
C GLN A 186 -12.07 -50.28 14.69
N GLU A 187 -11.91 -49.51 15.77
CA GLU A 187 -12.37 -48.12 15.81
C GLU A 187 -11.29 -47.20 15.23
N HIS A 188 -11.65 -46.48 14.16
CA HIS A 188 -10.79 -45.61 13.36
C HIS A 188 -9.83 -44.78 14.23
N GLN A 189 -8.52 -45.08 14.15
CA GLN A 189 -7.50 -44.25 14.80
C GLN A 189 -7.57 -42.85 14.20
N ASN A 190 -7.68 -41.85 15.08
CA ASN A 190 -7.60 -40.45 14.65
C ASN A 190 -6.21 -40.22 14.04
N ILE A 191 -6.16 -39.51 12.92
CA ILE A 191 -4.91 -39.19 12.21
C ILE A 191 -3.86 -38.54 13.13
N PHE A 192 -4.31 -37.82 14.17
CA PHE A 192 -3.44 -37.26 15.19
C PHE A 192 -2.76 -38.33 16.06
N ASP A 193 -3.51 -39.33 16.53
CA ASP A 193 -2.99 -40.41 17.38
C ASP A 193 -2.03 -41.29 16.58
N LEU A 194 -2.39 -41.57 15.32
CA LEU A 194 -1.53 -42.26 14.37
C LEU A 194 -0.21 -41.53 14.15
N THR A 195 -0.28 -40.24 13.84
CA THR A 195 0.91 -39.41 13.59
C THR A 195 1.81 -39.39 14.83
N THR A 196 1.21 -39.30 16.02
CA THR A 196 1.94 -39.32 17.29
C THR A 196 2.61 -40.67 17.52
N HIS A 197 1.93 -41.78 17.23
CA HIS A 197 2.49 -43.13 17.35
C HIS A 197 3.64 -43.38 16.36
N LEU A 198 3.48 -42.95 15.10
CA LEU A 198 4.53 -43.00 14.09
C LEU A 198 5.78 -42.23 14.54
N VAL A 199 5.62 -40.98 14.98
CA VAL A 199 6.73 -40.14 15.46
C VAL A 199 7.41 -40.75 16.69
N GLN A 200 6.68 -41.38 17.60
CA GLN A 200 7.27 -42.07 18.75
C GLN A 200 8.06 -43.32 18.34
N SER A 201 7.60 -44.04 17.31
CA SER A 201 8.24 -45.27 16.83
C SER A 201 9.48 -45.01 15.96
N THR A 202 9.55 -43.86 15.28
CA THR A 202 10.69 -43.48 14.43
C THR A 202 11.60 -42.48 15.10
N LYS A 203 12.88 -42.82 15.27
CA LYS A 203 13.91 -41.93 15.86
C LYS A 203 14.35 -40.77 14.94
N SER A 204 13.63 -40.48 13.85
CA SER A 204 14.02 -39.51 12.83
C SER A 204 13.25 -38.18 12.98
N PRO A 205 13.94 -37.02 13.04
CA PRO A 205 13.31 -35.71 13.24
C PRO A 205 12.62 -35.11 11.99
N ASN A 206 12.58 -35.81 10.86
CA ASN A 206 12.10 -35.29 9.56
C ASN A 206 10.87 -36.03 9.02
N VAL A 207 9.81 -36.16 9.82
CA VAL A 207 8.53 -36.76 9.37
C VAL A 207 7.56 -35.65 8.97
N LEU A 208 7.84 -34.97 7.85
CA LEU A 208 7.00 -33.91 7.30
C LEU A 208 6.26 -34.40 6.04
N SER A 209 5.37 -35.40 6.21
CA SER A 209 4.08 -35.51 5.49
C SER A 209 3.32 -36.77 5.94
N PRO A 210 2.77 -36.80 7.17
CA PRO A 210 2.02 -37.96 7.67
C PRO A 210 0.65 -38.16 6.98
N LEU A 211 0.10 -37.10 6.38
CA LEU A 211 -1.31 -37.04 5.95
C LEU A 211 -1.64 -37.89 4.72
N SER A 212 -0.67 -38.20 3.85
CA SER A 212 -0.93 -38.90 2.59
C SER A 212 -0.87 -40.44 2.68
N PHE A 213 -0.59 -41.01 3.86
CA PHE A 213 -0.17 -42.41 3.97
C PHE A 213 -0.90 -43.22 5.05
N HIS A 214 -2.01 -42.71 5.56
CA HIS A 214 -2.82 -43.40 6.56
C HIS A 214 -3.30 -44.78 6.08
N GLN A 215 -3.74 -44.88 4.82
CA GLN A 215 -4.14 -46.14 4.22
C GLN A 215 -3.04 -47.24 4.27
N VAL A 216 -1.79 -46.91 3.93
CA VAL A 216 -0.68 -47.86 3.94
C VAL A 216 -0.39 -48.37 5.36
N TYR A 217 -0.57 -47.49 6.36
CA TYR A 217 -0.40 -47.86 7.76
C TYR A 217 -1.50 -48.79 8.27
N ILE A 218 -2.75 -48.55 7.86
CA ILE A 218 -3.88 -49.43 8.21
C ILE A 218 -3.66 -50.82 7.62
N GLU A 219 -3.15 -50.90 6.38
CA GLU A 219 -2.88 -52.17 5.69
C GLU A 219 -1.69 -52.93 6.30
N ASP A 220 -0.62 -52.23 6.67
CA ASP A 220 0.58 -52.84 7.26
C ASP A 220 1.22 -51.95 8.35
N PRO A 221 0.78 -52.06 9.62
CA PRO A 221 1.37 -51.32 10.73
C PRO A 221 2.71 -51.93 11.21
N SER A 222 3.28 -52.90 10.48
CA SER A 222 4.50 -53.59 10.90
C SER A 222 5.77 -52.76 10.69
N THR A 223 6.93 -53.31 11.07
CA THR A 223 8.23 -52.68 10.80
C THR A 223 8.55 -52.54 9.30
N LYS A 224 7.76 -53.18 8.42
CA LYS A 224 7.88 -53.07 6.96
C LYS A 224 7.03 -51.95 6.37
N PHE A 225 6.32 -51.18 7.20
CA PHE A 225 5.53 -50.03 6.77
C PHE A 225 6.27 -49.14 5.77
N TRP A 226 7.54 -48.81 6.04
CA TRP A 226 8.35 -47.96 5.17
C TRP A 226 8.65 -48.60 3.81
N ASP A 227 8.87 -49.92 3.76
CA ASP A 227 9.09 -50.64 2.50
C ASP A 227 7.81 -50.67 1.65
N SER A 228 6.65 -50.88 2.30
CA SER A 228 5.33 -50.85 1.66
C SER A 228 5.00 -49.45 1.14
N LEU A 229 5.34 -48.42 1.92
CA LEU A 229 5.17 -47.02 1.54
C LEU A 229 6.05 -46.65 0.33
N ASP A 230 7.33 -47.01 0.35
CA ASP A 230 8.24 -46.76 -0.77
C ASP A 230 7.78 -47.47 -2.04
N ALA A 231 7.24 -48.69 -1.92
CA ALA A 231 6.66 -49.41 -3.05
C ALA A 231 5.46 -48.67 -3.64
N ASP A 232 4.58 -48.10 -2.82
CA ASP A 232 3.42 -47.33 -3.28
C ASP A 232 3.79 -45.97 -3.86
N LEU A 233 4.74 -45.26 -3.26
CA LEU A 233 5.31 -44.05 -3.83
C LEU A 233 5.95 -44.32 -5.20
N CYS A 234 6.66 -45.44 -5.34
CA CYS A 234 7.22 -45.86 -6.61
C CYS A 234 6.11 -46.10 -7.66
N LYS A 235 4.99 -46.73 -7.28
CA LYS A 235 3.82 -46.90 -8.18
C LYS A 235 3.23 -45.55 -8.61
N ILE A 236 3.10 -44.58 -7.69
CA ILE A 236 2.59 -43.23 -8.00
C ILE A 236 3.53 -42.51 -8.96
N CYS A 237 4.83 -42.54 -8.68
CA CYS A 237 5.87 -41.92 -9.53
C CYS A 237 5.88 -42.54 -10.94
N ASN A 238 5.84 -43.87 -11.04
CA ASN A 238 5.80 -44.58 -12.32
C ASN A 238 4.53 -44.24 -13.12
N ARG A 239 3.38 -44.12 -12.46
CA ARG A 239 2.11 -43.71 -13.11
C ARG A 239 2.13 -42.25 -13.57
N ALA A 240 2.80 -41.38 -12.83
CA ALA A 240 2.94 -39.96 -13.17
C ALA A 240 3.94 -39.73 -14.32
N GLY A 241 4.86 -40.67 -14.57
CA GLY A 241 5.87 -40.55 -15.62
C GLY A 241 6.75 -39.32 -15.48
N GLY A 242 7.09 -38.94 -14.24
CA GLY A 242 7.90 -37.76 -13.92
C GLY A 242 7.21 -36.40 -14.10
N SER A 243 5.93 -36.36 -14.50
CA SER A 243 5.19 -35.10 -14.65
C SER A 243 4.66 -34.60 -13.30
N ALA A 244 5.14 -33.43 -12.86
CA ALA A 244 4.69 -32.80 -11.61
C ALA A 244 3.16 -32.63 -11.52
N ARG A 245 2.50 -32.26 -12.63
CA ARG A 245 1.05 -32.10 -12.67
C ARG A 245 0.30 -33.42 -12.44
N LYS A 246 0.80 -34.53 -12.99
CA LYS A 246 0.19 -35.86 -12.79
C LYS A 246 0.45 -36.38 -11.38
N LEU A 247 1.62 -36.09 -10.83
CA LEU A 247 2.01 -36.45 -9.47
C LEU A 247 1.10 -35.75 -8.45
N ASN A 248 0.91 -34.42 -8.57
CA ASN A 248 -0.02 -33.68 -7.72
C ASN A 248 -1.45 -34.23 -7.81
N LYS A 249 -1.94 -34.49 -9.04
CA LYS A 249 -3.28 -35.07 -9.23
C LYS A 249 -3.42 -36.46 -8.60
N ALA A 250 -2.36 -37.27 -8.62
CA ALA A 250 -2.36 -38.58 -7.97
C ALA A 250 -2.42 -38.43 -6.43
N PHE A 251 -1.65 -37.51 -5.86
CA PHE A 251 -1.69 -37.22 -4.42
C PHE A 251 -3.03 -36.63 -3.97
N GLU A 252 -3.61 -35.69 -4.73
CA GLU A 252 -4.96 -35.17 -4.47
C GLU A 252 -6.01 -36.29 -4.44
N ASN A 253 -5.92 -37.25 -5.35
CA ASN A 253 -6.85 -38.37 -5.37
C ASN A 253 -6.67 -39.31 -4.16
N VAL A 254 -5.41 -39.58 -3.76
CA VAL A 254 -5.12 -40.35 -2.54
C VAL A 254 -5.67 -39.64 -1.32
N LEU A 255 -5.39 -38.34 -1.16
CA LEU A 255 -5.89 -37.53 -0.05
C LEU A 255 -7.41 -37.42 -0.04
N SER A 256 -8.06 -37.27 -1.20
CA SER A 256 -9.51 -37.23 -1.29
C SER A 256 -10.17 -38.56 -0.93
N THR A 257 -9.53 -39.68 -1.29
CA THR A 257 -10.01 -41.02 -0.93
C THR A 257 -9.83 -41.26 0.58
N ASP A 258 -8.68 -40.87 1.12
CA ASP A 258 -8.38 -40.94 2.54
C ASP A 258 -9.36 -40.08 3.35
N HIS A 259 -9.59 -38.84 2.93
CA HIS A 259 -10.57 -37.95 3.56
C HIS A 259 -11.99 -38.50 3.48
N ALA A 260 -12.41 -39.09 2.36
CA ALA A 260 -13.73 -39.69 2.24
C ALA A 260 -13.91 -40.94 3.12
N THR A 261 -12.84 -41.68 3.37
CA THR A 261 -12.87 -42.95 4.12
C THR A 261 -12.65 -42.75 5.62
N HIS A 262 -11.85 -41.75 5.99
CA HIS A 262 -11.33 -41.56 7.34
C HIS A 262 -11.54 -40.15 7.89
N GLY A 263 -11.91 -39.18 7.05
CA GLY A 263 -12.28 -37.84 7.49
C GLY A 263 -13.63 -37.87 8.19
N VAL A 264 -13.64 -37.63 9.50
CA VAL A 264 -14.87 -37.41 10.26
C VAL A 264 -15.23 -35.94 10.16
N ASP A 265 -16.31 -35.61 9.44
CA ASP A 265 -16.80 -34.23 9.19
C ASP A 265 -17.17 -33.44 10.48
N ASN A 266 -17.09 -34.05 11.66
CA ASN A 266 -17.56 -33.47 12.91
C ASN A 266 -16.48 -32.82 13.79
N TYR A 267 -15.23 -32.70 13.33
CA TYR A 267 -14.21 -31.99 14.11
C TYR A 267 -14.24 -30.48 13.82
N SER A 268 -15.08 -29.73 14.54
CA SER A 268 -14.96 -28.27 14.56
C SER A 268 -13.75 -27.90 15.43
N ILE A 269 -12.69 -27.37 14.83
CA ILE A 269 -11.66 -26.65 15.59
C ILE A 269 -12.38 -25.43 16.18
N PRO A 270 -12.50 -25.29 17.50
CA PRO A 270 -13.15 -24.11 18.07
C PRO A 270 -12.35 -22.89 17.62
N THR A 271 -13.00 -21.98 16.89
CA THR A 271 -12.45 -20.67 16.58
C THR A 271 -12.30 -19.95 17.91
N GLN A 272 -11.12 -20.05 18.52
CA GLN A 272 -10.85 -19.46 19.81
C GLN A 272 -10.84 -17.94 19.60
N ALA A 273 -11.73 -17.23 20.29
CA ALA A 273 -11.92 -15.79 20.14
C ALA A 273 -10.58 -15.04 20.26
N VAL A 274 -10.25 -14.32 19.19
CA VAL A 274 -9.03 -13.51 19.04
C VAL A 274 -9.11 -12.20 19.86
N ASP A 275 -10.26 -11.94 20.51
CA ASP A 275 -10.60 -10.65 21.14
C ASP A 275 -9.70 -10.25 22.32
N ASP A 276 -9.37 -11.16 23.23
CA ASP A 276 -8.69 -10.76 24.49
C ASP A 276 -7.27 -10.22 24.24
N LEU A 277 -6.56 -10.82 23.28
CA LEU A 277 -5.18 -10.43 22.96
C LEU A 277 -5.16 -9.09 22.21
N GLN A 278 -6.12 -8.89 21.31
CA GLN A 278 -6.23 -7.66 20.54
C GLN A 278 -6.55 -6.47 21.47
N HIS A 279 -7.47 -6.65 22.41
CA HIS A 279 -7.81 -5.62 23.40
C HIS A 279 -6.62 -5.20 24.28
N GLU A 280 -5.79 -6.14 24.75
CA GLU A 280 -4.63 -5.82 25.60
C GLU A 280 -3.54 -5.05 24.83
N VAL A 281 -3.36 -5.37 23.54
CA VAL A 281 -2.43 -4.65 22.64
C VAL A 281 -2.95 -3.24 22.35
N ASP A 282 -4.24 -3.09 22.08
CA ASP A 282 -4.83 -1.78 21.78
C ASP A 282 -4.80 -0.84 23.00
N ASP A 283 -5.06 -1.36 24.21
CA ASP A 283 -5.00 -0.60 25.46
C ASP A 283 -3.58 -0.10 25.76
N THR A 284 -2.55 -0.92 25.51
CA THR A 284 -1.15 -0.53 25.75
C THR A 284 -0.65 0.50 24.74
N ILE A 285 -1.07 0.41 23.48
CA ILE A 285 -0.78 1.43 22.46
C ILE A 285 -1.51 2.75 22.78
N GLY A 286 -2.78 2.66 23.20
CA GLY A 286 -3.57 3.83 23.61
C GLY A 286 -2.96 4.59 24.79
N ALA A 287 -2.51 3.87 25.82
CA ALA A 287 -1.85 4.48 26.98
C ALA A 287 -0.53 5.17 26.61
N ALA A 288 0.28 4.54 25.76
CA ALA A 288 1.55 5.13 25.31
C ALA A 288 1.35 6.40 24.45
N ALA A 289 0.25 6.48 23.70
CA ALA A 289 -0.10 7.68 22.94
C ALA A 289 -0.57 8.83 23.84
N ALA A 290 -1.33 8.54 24.90
CA ALA A 290 -1.82 9.53 25.87
C ALA A 290 -0.69 10.16 26.69
N ASP A 291 0.31 9.38 27.09
CA ASP A 291 1.51 9.88 27.79
C ASP A 291 2.32 10.85 26.92
N LYS A 292 2.34 10.61 25.60
CA LYS A 292 3.01 11.51 24.63
C LYS A 292 2.28 12.83 24.46
N ALA A 293 0.96 12.85 24.54
CA ALA A 293 0.15 14.07 24.43
C ALA A 293 0.30 14.99 25.65
N THR A 294 0.59 14.43 26.83
CA THR A 294 0.70 15.19 28.10
C THR A 294 2.09 15.81 28.29
N SER A 295 3.08 15.42 27.48
CA SER A 295 4.48 15.84 27.58
C SER A 295 4.86 17.05 26.70
N ILE A 296 3.91 17.70 26.03
CA ILE A 296 4.21 18.95 25.32
C ILE A 296 4.27 20.07 26.38
N PRO A 297 5.46 20.62 26.73
CA PRO A 297 5.54 21.72 27.67
C PRO A 297 4.81 22.90 27.04
N ALA A 298 3.82 23.44 27.76
CA ALA A 298 3.10 24.65 27.36
C ALA A 298 4.15 25.74 27.09
N ALA A 299 4.36 26.06 25.81
CA ALA A 299 5.19 27.18 25.43
C ALA A 299 4.49 28.45 25.92
N THR A 300 5.00 29.03 26.99
CA THR A 300 4.55 30.31 27.52
C THR A 300 4.63 31.33 26.38
N PRO A 301 3.51 31.94 25.96
CA PRO A 301 3.53 32.91 24.88
C PRO A 301 4.25 34.17 25.36
N THR A 302 5.46 34.39 24.88
CA THR A 302 6.17 35.66 25.01
C THR A 302 5.39 36.68 24.18
N MET A 303 4.68 37.58 24.87
CA MET A 303 3.95 38.67 24.23
C MET A 303 4.90 39.59 23.47
N PRO A 304 4.57 39.97 22.22
CA PRO A 304 5.35 40.96 21.48
C PRO A 304 5.16 42.34 22.11
N ALA A 305 6.27 43.07 22.23
CA ALA A 305 6.30 44.44 22.74
C ALA A 305 5.42 45.35 21.87
N THR A 306 4.54 46.09 22.53
CA THR A 306 3.71 47.15 21.97
C THR A 306 4.61 48.24 21.37
N GLU A 307 4.61 48.36 20.04
CA GLU A 307 5.17 49.51 19.33
C GLU A 307 4.29 50.75 19.57
N GLU A 308 4.95 51.81 20.02
CA GLU A 308 4.43 53.14 20.31
C GLU A 308 4.14 53.89 18.98
N PRO A 309 2.93 54.44 18.76
CA PRO A 309 2.59 55.12 17.52
C PRO A 309 3.16 56.55 17.49
N ALA A 310 3.82 56.88 16.36
CA ALA A 310 4.40 58.18 16.07
C ALA A 310 3.33 59.27 15.85
N GLU A 311 3.56 60.44 16.47
CA GLU A 311 2.83 61.70 16.28
C GLU A 311 2.84 62.17 14.82
N GLU A 312 1.65 62.47 14.27
CA GLU A 312 1.47 63.25 13.05
C GLU A 312 1.54 64.77 13.36
N PRO A 313 2.22 65.58 12.54
CA PRO A 313 2.21 67.04 12.70
C PRO A 313 0.93 67.67 12.13
N GLU A 314 0.30 68.51 12.95
CA GLU A 314 -0.81 69.41 12.59
C GLU A 314 -0.45 70.32 11.40
N GLN A 315 -1.36 70.39 10.42
CA GLN A 315 -1.36 71.44 9.40
C GLN A 315 -2.40 72.51 9.79
N ASP A 316 -1.90 73.71 10.06
CA ASP A 316 -2.68 74.94 10.26
C ASP A 316 -3.42 75.34 8.97
N VAL A 317 -4.70 75.74 9.13
CA VAL A 317 -5.49 76.54 8.17
C VAL A 317 -6.06 77.74 8.90
#